data_AF-A0A0M2K6Q0-F1
#
_entry.id   AF-A0A0M2K6Q0-F1
#
_cell.length_a   1.000
_cell.length_b   1.000
_cell.length_c   1.000
_cell.angle_alpha   90.00
_cell.angle_beta   90.00
_cell.angle_gamma   90.00
#
_symmetry.space_group_name_H-M   'P 1'
#
loop_
_entity.id
_entity.type
_entity.pdbx_description
1 polymer ?
#
loop_
_entity_poly.entity_id
_entity_poly.type
_entity_poly.pdbx_seq_one_letter_code
_entity_poly.pdbx_strand_id
1 'polypeptide(L)'
;MLGDLALVTRDQLEALALDVPDQLIAAAIPLWQTSRKSKYHWADKRSACKHLPGERGWRPTKERKPPPVSKRVAALEFNISLHDMCSGCAHQATLSPAADAFVTVVAELARAGKWVQNGLNGATAGDWSWLQFARWKAGQPLIGEEWTTAVQQIRGKGWTATALDVSEAIQRHRLAAASTMSSLVDSIGDNPGRAAILERAIRMVETDSTALQESETILQISGCLKPPDAYEQLIGARHRPGYKQPSPWHLTAATWRDATKHGGSINVDRLADYFDEEFPHVHDLGALPCCTVHNPAPVEGDCLHTWALRSAQVHRRLQIAEWIQRLELAASALSSAERDATDTCTHLMCVPWWPLIGEGMDSIAYLAQFEILSGPHQREVHDRYGMYQSGSVAVLKVPAWAAAHVAELPSPMLTEPITGDHHQAIRLVRQAGVAIVNDEFTSRRKPTAMVREARTARAQPEPRPGFYSYARDYRPLSPGCMPPDLYRNSDDGKWTAYAVRHALEPGAVFVYGADDLALLSMGVPEDSRWGVRARIEVELQTECPSHDDGPHLCDVEGVVTAVRSNGALTFTPEGLRNSVTIPAAYIVGFTVIR
;
A
#
# COMPACT_ATOMS: atom_id res chain seq x y z
N MET A 1 -13.11 -13.65 12.49
CA MET A 1 -13.91 -14.83 12.89
C MET A 1 -15.41 -14.55 12.95
N LEU A 2 -15.98 -13.96 14.02
CA LEU A 2 -17.46 -13.83 14.12
C LEU A 2 -18.08 -13.00 12.98
N GLY A 3 -17.41 -11.93 12.54
CA GLY A 3 -17.85 -11.16 11.37
C GLY A 3 -17.76 -11.97 10.06
N ASP A 4 -16.82 -12.92 9.97
CA ASP A 4 -16.65 -13.79 8.81
C ASP A 4 -17.72 -14.89 8.79
N LEU A 5 -18.09 -15.44 9.96
CA LEU A 5 -19.21 -16.39 10.07
C LEU A 5 -20.53 -15.85 9.53
N ALA A 6 -20.78 -14.54 9.67
CA ALA A 6 -21.97 -13.92 9.10
C ALA A 6 -21.98 -13.94 7.56
N LEU A 7 -20.83 -14.12 6.91
CA LEU A 7 -20.70 -14.25 5.45
C LEU A 7 -20.70 -15.71 4.99
N VAL A 8 -20.28 -16.66 5.83
CA VAL A 8 -20.21 -18.09 5.52
C VAL A 8 -21.55 -18.77 5.80
N THR A 9 -22.50 -18.58 4.88
CA THR A 9 -23.81 -19.25 4.90
C THR A 9 -23.80 -20.50 4.01
N ARG A 10 -24.82 -21.36 4.14
CA ARG A 10 -24.96 -22.54 3.27
C ARG A 10 -25.08 -22.16 1.80
N ASP A 11 -25.90 -21.15 1.50
CA ASP A 11 -26.08 -20.65 0.12
C ASP A 11 -24.76 -20.14 -0.47
N GLN A 12 -23.89 -19.53 0.36
CA GLN A 12 -22.57 -19.10 -0.09
C GLN A 12 -21.64 -20.28 -0.38
N LEU A 13 -21.60 -21.27 0.52
CA LEU A 13 -20.83 -22.50 0.31
C LEU A 13 -21.27 -23.22 -0.98
N GLU A 14 -22.58 -23.31 -1.23
CA GLU A 14 -23.13 -23.86 -2.47
C GLU A 14 -22.70 -23.04 -3.70
N ALA A 15 -22.78 -21.70 -3.63
CA ALA A 15 -22.33 -20.82 -4.72
C ALA A 15 -20.83 -20.96 -5.04
N LEU A 16 -20.01 -21.29 -4.05
CA LEU A 16 -18.57 -21.58 -4.22
C LEU A 16 -18.29 -23.03 -4.65
N ALA A 17 -19.31 -23.88 -4.72
CA ALA A 17 -19.20 -25.32 -4.89
C ALA A 17 -18.31 -25.98 -3.82
N LEU A 18 -18.52 -25.59 -2.55
CA LEU A 18 -17.82 -26.15 -1.39
C LEU A 18 -18.81 -26.92 -0.51
N ASP A 19 -18.43 -28.13 -0.13
CA ASP A 19 -19.21 -28.92 0.84
C ASP A 19 -19.11 -28.32 2.24
N VAL A 20 -20.20 -28.47 3.01
CA VAL A 20 -20.21 -28.06 4.42
C VAL A 20 -19.44 -29.09 5.26
N PRO A 21 -18.34 -28.71 5.93
CA PRO A 21 -17.58 -29.68 6.73
C PRO A 21 -18.41 -30.18 7.92
N ASP A 22 -18.43 -31.49 8.17
CA ASP A 22 -19.18 -32.12 9.29
C ASP A 22 -18.92 -31.45 10.65
N GLN A 23 -17.66 -31.06 10.86
CA GLN A 23 -17.21 -30.42 12.10
C GLN A 23 -17.76 -29.01 12.27
N LEU A 24 -18.10 -28.33 11.17
CA LEU A 24 -18.76 -27.03 11.17
C LEU A 24 -20.27 -27.17 11.32
N ILE A 25 -20.88 -28.22 10.77
CA ILE A 25 -22.31 -28.55 10.97
C ILE A 25 -22.60 -28.74 12.46
N ALA A 26 -21.74 -29.47 13.17
CA ALA A 26 -21.88 -29.72 14.61
C ALA A 26 -21.40 -28.55 15.50
N ALA A 27 -20.77 -27.52 14.92
CA ALA A 27 -20.21 -26.42 15.68
C ALA A 27 -21.29 -25.43 16.14
N ALA A 28 -21.20 -25.00 17.39
CA ALA A 28 -22.05 -23.96 17.94
C ALA A 28 -21.26 -23.02 18.85
N ILE A 29 -21.59 -21.74 18.82
CA ILE A 29 -21.01 -20.72 19.69
C ILE A 29 -21.89 -20.64 20.95
N PRO A 30 -21.38 -21.06 22.12
CA PRO A 30 -22.11 -20.92 23.37
C PRO A 30 -22.07 -19.46 23.83
N LEU A 31 -23.24 -18.92 24.17
CA LEU A 31 -23.41 -17.54 24.61
C LEU A 31 -24.13 -17.46 25.95
N TRP A 32 -23.73 -16.49 26.76
CA TRP A 32 -24.34 -16.16 28.04
C TRP A 32 -24.77 -14.70 28.10
N GLN A 33 -25.94 -14.45 28.68
CA GLN A 33 -26.40 -13.11 29.02
C GLN A 33 -27.10 -13.16 30.38
N THR A 34 -26.94 -12.12 31.19
CA THR A 34 -27.59 -12.00 32.51
C THR A 34 -29.08 -11.73 32.37
N SER A 35 -29.48 -10.99 31.33
CA SER A 35 -30.86 -10.62 31.03
C SER A 35 -31.04 -10.35 29.52
N ARG A 36 -32.28 -10.23 29.05
CA ARG A 36 -32.56 -9.91 27.63
C ARG A 36 -32.06 -8.53 27.16
N LYS A 37 -31.72 -7.62 28.09
CA LYS A 37 -31.20 -6.28 27.80
C LYS A 37 -29.67 -6.19 27.91
N SER A 38 -29.01 -7.24 28.39
CA SER A 38 -27.54 -7.26 28.54
C SER A 38 -26.86 -7.82 27.31
N LYS A 39 -25.60 -7.42 27.10
CA LYS A 39 -24.78 -7.96 26.02
C LYS A 39 -24.54 -9.47 26.19
N TYR A 40 -24.36 -10.17 25.07
CA TYR A 40 -23.90 -11.55 25.04
C TYR A 40 -22.41 -11.64 25.35
N HIS A 41 -22.07 -12.67 26.12
CA HIS A 41 -20.71 -13.06 26.48
C HIS A 41 -20.42 -14.45 25.91
N TRP A 42 -19.22 -14.66 25.38
CA TRP A 42 -18.81 -15.96 24.87
C TRP A 42 -18.60 -16.93 26.03
N ALA A 43 -19.44 -17.96 26.11
CA ALA A 43 -19.52 -18.90 27.25
C ALA A 43 -18.79 -20.20 26.93
N ASP A 44 -17.51 -20.09 26.56
CA ASP A 44 -16.59 -21.20 26.33
C ASP A 44 -15.54 -21.24 27.45
N LYS A 45 -15.00 -22.43 27.75
CA LYS A 45 -13.93 -22.59 28.75
C LYS A 45 -12.66 -21.79 28.42
N ARG A 46 -12.46 -21.47 27.13
CA ARG A 46 -11.38 -20.62 26.61
C ARG A 46 -11.66 -19.13 26.74
N SER A 47 -12.90 -18.75 27.05
CA SER A 47 -13.26 -17.36 27.27
C SER A 47 -12.53 -16.83 28.52
N ALA A 48 -11.88 -15.68 28.38
CA ALA A 48 -11.28 -14.93 29.48
C ALA A 48 -12.18 -13.76 29.92
N CYS A 49 -13.49 -13.85 29.65
CA CYS A 49 -14.40 -12.75 29.92
C CYS A 49 -14.70 -12.61 31.42
N LYS A 50 -14.23 -11.52 32.02
CA LYS A 50 -14.48 -11.14 33.43
C LYS A 50 -15.96 -11.01 33.83
N HIS A 51 -16.86 -10.96 32.86
CA HIS A 51 -18.30 -10.80 33.07
C HIS A 51 -19.04 -12.14 33.19
N LEU A 52 -18.40 -13.26 32.87
CA LEU A 52 -19.00 -14.58 33.09
C LEU A 52 -19.08 -14.91 34.60
N PRO A 53 -20.16 -15.55 35.06
CA PRO A 53 -20.28 -15.97 36.46
C PRO A 53 -19.17 -16.94 36.86
N GLY A 54 -18.51 -16.70 37.98
CA GLY A 54 -17.41 -17.53 38.50
C GLY A 54 -16.00 -17.14 38.04
N GLU A 55 -15.87 -16.16 37.13
CA GLU A 55 -14.58 -15.70 36.55
C GLU A 55 -13.94 -14.50 37.29
N ARG A 56 -14.49 -14.05 38.42
CA ARG A 56 -14.00 -12.85 39.13
C ARG A 56 -12.65 -13.01 39.85
N GLY A 57 -12.03 -14.19 39.84
CA GLY A 57 -10.75 -14.45 40.50
C GLY A 57 -9.71 -14.98 39.54
N TRP A 58 -8.66 -14.20 39.28
CA TRP A 58 -7.49 -14.61 38.50
C TRP A 58 -6.69 -15.69 39.25
N ARG A 59 -7.06 -16.98 39.11
CA ARG A 59 -6.14 -18.12 39.26
C ARG A 59 -6.56 -19.27 38.32
N PRO A 60 -5.63 -19.87 37.56
CA PRO A 60 -5.91 -21.09 36.81
C PRO A 60 -5.98 -22.26 37.79
N THR A 61 -7.14 -22.52 38.36
CA THR A 61 -7.38 -23.75 39.13
C THR A 61 -7.95 -24.84 38.21
N LYS A 62 -7.57 -26.10 38.47
CA LYS A 62 -8.02 -27.30 37.75
C LYS A 62 -9.55 -27.56 37.85
N GLU A 63 -10.28 -26.73 38.60
CA GLU A 63 -11.70 -26.90 38.96
C GLU A 63 -12.60 -25.79 38.36
N ARG A 64 -12.28 -25.31 37.16
CA ARG A 64 -13.12 -24.33 36.47
C ARG A 64 -14.49 -24.95 36.17
N LYS A 65 -15.54 -24.52 36.87
CA LYS A 65 -16.93 -24.87 36.51
C LYS A 65 -17.20 -24.40 35.08
N PRO A 66 -17.86 -25.20 34.23
CA PRO A 66 -18.17 -24.77 32.88
C PRO A 66 -19.01 -23.48 32.93
N PRO A 67 -18.70 -22.49 32.08
CA PRO A 67 -19.43 -21.24 32.07
C PRO A 67 -20.92 -21.50 31.78
N PRO A 68 -21.85 -20.76 32.42
CA PRO A 68 -23.27 -20.94 32.18
C PRO A 68 -23.60 -20.57 30.73
N VAL A 69 -24.37 -21.41 30.04
CA VAL A 69 -24.78 -21.16 28.65
C VAL A 69 -26.26 -20.83 28.63
N SER A 70 -26.60 -19.62 28.17
CA SER A 70 -28.00 -19.18 28.03
C SER A 70 -28.57 -19.44 26.63
N LYS A 71 -27.70 -19.49 25.62
CA LYS A 71 -28.05 -19.68 24.21
C LYS A 71 -26.90 -20.40 23.51
N ARG A 72 -27.20 -21.34 22.61
CA ARG A 72 -26.25 -21.91 21.66
C ARG A 72 -26.69 -21.50 20.27
N VAL A 73 -25.81 -20.88 19.51
CA VAL A 73 -26.08 -20.47 18.12
C VAL A 73 -25.21 -21.36 17.24
N ALA A 74 -25.81 -22.07 16.28
CA ALA A 74 -25.05 -22.86 15.32
C ALA A 74 -24.09 -21.94 14.53
N ALA A 75 -22.88 -22.42 14.23
CA ALA A 75 -21.85 -21.59 13.62
C ALA A 75 -22.30 -21.00 12.28
N LEU A 76 -22.91 -21.80 11.41
CA LEU A 76 -23.41 -21.41 10.09
C LEU A 76 -24.68 -20.55 10.12
N GLU A 77 -25.32 -20.43 11.29
CA GLU A 77 -26.53 -19.63 11.50
C GLU A 77 -26.27 -18.48 12.47
N PHE A 78 -25.00 -18.08 12.62
CA PHE A 78 -24.61 -17.05 13.57
C PHE A 78 -25.17 -15.69 13.16
N ASN A 79 -26.22 -15.24 13.86
CA ASN A 79 -26.99 -14.05 13.53
C ASN A 79 -26.99 -12.97 14.62
N ILE A 80 -26.07 -13.05 15.59
CA ILE A 80 -25.97 -12.06 16.66
C ILE A 80 -25.13 -10.87 16.18
N SER A 81 -25.66 -9.66 16.31
CA SER A 81 -24.90 -8.44 16.02
C SER A 81 -23.71 -8.31 16.95
N LEU A 82 -22.54 -7.94 16.40
CA LEU A 82 -21.33 -7.66 17.21
C LEU A 82 -21.57 -6.54 18.23
N HIS A 83 -22.54 -5.65 17.99
CA HIS A 83 -22.90 -4.57 18.92
C HIS A 83 -23.56 -5.11 20.20
N ASP A 84 -24.31 -6.21 20.07
CA ASP A 84 -24.99 -6.91 21.16
C ASP A 84 -24.04 -7.83 21.92
N MET A 85 -22.79 -7.97 21.48
CA MET A 85 -21.77 -8.74 22.18
C MET A 85 -20.84 -7.84 23.00
N CYS A 86 -20.32 -8.40 24.10
CA CYS A 86 -19.20 -7.81 24.81
C CYS A 86 -18.00 -7.68 23.84
N SER A 87 -17.40 -6.49 23.74
CA SER A 87 -16.32 -6.21 22.77
C SER A 87 -15.15 -7.20 22.90
N GLY A 88 -14.70 -7.48 24.13
CA GLY A 88 -13.66 -8.47 24.37
C GLY A 88 -14.02 -9.88 23.89
N CYS A 89 -15.28 -10.30 24.06
CA CYS A 89 -15.76 -11.59 23.55
C CYS A 89 -15.89 -11.59 22.03
N ALA A 90 -16.35 -10.49 21.44
CA ALA A 90 -16.53 -10.35 20.00
C ALA A 90 -15.21 -10.56 19.24
N HIS A 91 -14.09 -10.09 19.80
CA HIS A 91 -12.76 -10.26 19.22
C HIS A 91 -12.10 -11.61 19.53
N GLN A 92 -12.51 -12.31 20.60
CA GLN A 92 -11.83 -13.54 21.07
C GLN A 92 -12.57 -14.83 20.75
N ALA A 93 -13.86 -14.78 20.44
CA ALA A 93 -14.62 -15.99 20.15
C ALA A 93 -14.00 -16.75 18.97
N THR A 94 -13.86 -18.06 19.13
CA THR A 94 -13.20 -18.99 18.20
C THR A 94 -13.94 -20.34 18.21
N LEU A 95 -13.92 -21.05 17.09
CA LEU A 95 -14.35 -22.44 16.99
C LEU A 95 -13.17 -23.37 17.28
N SER A 96 -12.65 -24.08 16.28
CA SER A 96 -11.37 -24.78 16.32
C SER A 96 -10.41 -24.08 15.35
N PRO A 97 -9.08 -24.21 15.50
CA PRO A 97 -8.13 -23.55 14.61
C PRO A 97 -8.39 -23.83 13.12
N ALA A 98 -8.71 -25.08 12.76
CA ALA A 98 -9.02 -25.45 11.38
C ALA A 98 -10.37 -24.88 10.90
N ALA A 99 -11.40 -24.87 11.76
CA ALA A 99 -12.69 -24.28 11.41
C ALA A 99 -12.61 -22.75 11.28
N ASP A 100 -11.84 -22.07 12.14
CA ASP A 100 -11.62 -20.63 12.05
C ASP A 100 -10.86 -20.28 10.76
N ALA A 101 -9.83 -21.05 10.40
CA ALA A 101 -9.10 -20.90 9.15
C ALA A 101 -10.01 -21.08 7.94
N PHE A 102 -10.82 -22.15 7.93
CA PHE A 102 -11.82 -22.41 6.88
C PHE A 102 -12.80 -21.23 6.74
N VAL A 103 -13.43 -20.80 7.84
CA VAL A 103 -14.39 -19.68 7.83
C VAL A 103 -13.74 -18.40 7.31
N THR A 104 -12.51 -18.12 7.72
CA THR A 104 -11.77 -16.92 7.28
C THR A 104 -11.53 -16.95 5.77
N VAL A 105 -11.04 -18.07 5.24
CA VAL A 105 -10.76 -18.20 3.80
C VAL A 105 -12.04 -18.19 2.96
N VAL A 106 -13.10 -18.88 3.41
CA VAL A 106 -14.38 -18.91 2.70
C VAL A 106 -15.07 -17.54 2.70
N ALA A 107 -15.01 -16.81 3.81
CA ALA A 107 -15.56 -15.45 3.84
C ALA A 107 -14.85 -14.52 2.84
N GLU A 108 -13.54 -14.67 2.66
CA GLU A 108 -12.80 -13.95 1.61
C GLU A 108 -13.12 -14.43 0.20
N LEU A 109 -13.34 -15.73 -0.02
CA LEU A 109 -13.86 -16.24 -1.30
C LEU A 109 -15.23 -15.61 -1.63
N ALA A 110 -16.10 -15.47 -0.64
CA ALA A 110 -17.39 -14.79 -0.82
C ALA A 110 -17.22 -13.29 -1.16
N ARG A 111 -16.28 -12.59 -0.51
CA ARG A 111 -15.91 -11.20 -0.86
C ARG A 111 -15.34 -11.13 -2.28
N ALA A 112 -14.48 -12.08 -2.66
CA ALA A 112 -13.88 -12.19 -3.98
C ALA A 112 -14.96 -12.40 -5.06
N GLY A 113 -15.95 -13.25 -4.82
CA GLY A 113 -17.08 -13.46 -5.73
C GLY A 113 -17.88 -12.17 -5.97
N LYS A 114 -18.20 -11.42 -4.91
CA LYS A 114 -18.86 -10.11 -5.03
C LYS A 114 -18.01 -9.09 -5.78
N TRP A 115 -16.71 -9.09 -5.53
CA TRP A 115 -15.75 -8.21 -6.18
C TRP A 115 -15.67 -8.49 -7.70
N VAL A 116 -15.60 -9.77 -8.09
CA VAL A 116 -15.63 -10.21 -9.50
C VAL A 116 -16.95 -9.78 -10.15
N GLN A 117 -18.09 -10.04 -9.51
CA GLN A 117 -19.39 -9.67 -10.07
C GLN A 117 -19.53 -8.16 -10.27
N ASN A 118 -19.00 -7.34 -9.34
CA ASN A 118 -18.97 -5.89 -9.50
C ASN A 118 -18.15 -5.48 -10.75
N GLY A 119 -16.98 -6.09 -10.94
CA GLY A 119 -16.18 -5.89 -12.15
C GLY A 119 -16.90 -6.28 -13.44
N LEU A 120 -17.59 -7.44 -13.46
CA LEU A 120 -18.35 -7.88 -14.63
C LEU A 120 -19.51 -6.93 -14.96
N ASN A 121 -20.22 -6.45 -13.93
CA ASN A 121 -21.28 -5.46 -14.09
C ASN A 121 -20.73 -4.15 -14.65
N GLY A 122 -19.58 -3.70 -14.14
CA GLY A 122 -18.87 -2.51 -14.65
C GLY A 122 -18.44 -2.66 -16.10
N ALA A 123 -17.85 -3.80 -16.46
CA ALA A 123 -17.43 -4.09 -17.83
C ALA A 123 -18.62 -4.09 -18.82
N THR A 124 -19.78 -4.57 -18.36
CA THR A 124 -21.01 -4.57 -19.15
C THR A 124 -21.58 -3.15 -19.33
N ALA A 125 -21.44 -2.29 -18.33
CA ALA A 125 -21.87 -0.89 -18.42
C ALA A 125 -20.98 -0.06 -19.35
N GLY A 126 -19.67 -0.35 -19.40
CA GLY A 126 -18.72 0.27 -20.33
C GLY A 126 -18.42 1.74 -20.04
N ASP A 127 -18.64 2.19 -18.81
CA ASP A 127 -18.58 3.60 -18.41
C ASP A 127 -17.48 3.91 -17.37
N TRP A 128 -16.61 2.94 -17.07
CA TRP A 128 -15.59 3.11 -16.04
C TRP A 128 -14.45 4.02 -16.50
N SER A 129 -13.99 4.88 -15.59
CA SER A 129 -12.71 5.57 -15.70
C SER A 129 -11.56 4.72 -15.18
N TRP A 130 -10.33 5.06 -15.59
CA TRP A 130 -9.12 4.43 -15.05
C TRP A 130 -9.00 4.55 -13.53
N LEU A 131 -9.44 5.66 -12.93
CA LEU A 131 -9.43 5.84 -11.48
C LEU A 131 -10.45 4.93 -10.78
N GLN A 132 -11.63 4.73 -11.36
CA GLN A 132 -12.62 3.78 -10.83
C GLN A 132 -12.08 2.35 -10.91
N PHE A 133 -11.45 1.98 -12.03
CA PHE A 133 -10.75 0.70 -12.17
C PHE A 133 -9.65 0.52 -11.12
N ALA A 134 -8.77 1.50 -10.93
CA ALA A 134 -7.69 1.43 -9.94
C ALA A 134 -8.24 1.25 -8.51
N ARG A 135 -9.30 1.98 -8.16
CA ARG A 135 -9.99 1.86 -6.85
C ARG A 135 -10.61 0.48 -6.66
N TRP A 136 -11.26 -0.06 -7.68
CA TRP A 136 -11.79 -1.41 -7.64
C TRP A 136 -10.68 -2.46 -7.53
N LYS A 137 -9.63 -2.38 -8.36
CA LYS A 137 -8.47 -3.30 -8.33
C LYS A 137 -7.75 -3.29 -7.00
N ALA A 138 -7.59 -2.12 -6.38
CA ALA A 138 -6.99 -1.98 -5.05
C ALA A 138 -7.76 -2.76 -3.96
N GLY A 139 -9.06 -3.00 -4.14
CA GLY A 139 -9.89 -3.78 -3.23
C GLY A 139 -9.94 -5.28 -3.53
N GLN A 140 -9.10 -5.80 -4.43
CA GLN A 140 -9.09 -7.21 -4.81
C GLN A 140 -8.78 -8.11 -3.60
N PRO A 141 -9.68 -9.05 -3.24
CA PRO A 141 -9.44 -10.02 -2.18
C PRO A 141 -8.47 -11.14 -2.61
N LEU A 142 -8.01 -11.93 -1.64
CA LEU A 142 -7.17 -13.13 -1.85
C LEU A 142 -5.80 -12.87 -2.52
N ILE A 143 -5.20 -11.71 -2.25
CA ILE A 143 -3.83 -11.34 -2.64
C ILE A 143 -2.84 -11.71 -1.54
N GLY A 144 -1.67 -12.24 -1.90
CA GLY A 144 -0.55 -12.46 -0.98
C GLY A 144 -0.43 -13.89 -0.43
N GLU A 145 0.71 -14.16 0.21
CA GLU A 145 1.05 -15.50 0.73
C GLU A 145 0.25 -15.89 2.00
N GLU A 146 -0.31 -14.91 2.70
CA GLU A 146 -1.12 -15.12 3.91
C GLU A 146 -2.29 -16.08 3.68
N TRP A 147 -2.88 -16.08 2.47
CA TRP A 147 -3.95 -17.02 2.11
C TRP A 147 -3.46 -18.44 1.93
N THR A 148 -2.23 -18.62 1.42
CA THR A 148 -1.58 -19.92 1.36
C THR A 148 -1.34 -20.45 2.78
N THR A 149 -0.87 -19.60 3.70
CA THR A 149 -0.71 -19.96 5.11
C THR A 149 -2.04 -20.27 5.78
N ALA A 150 -3.09 -19.48 5.53
CA ALA A 150 -4.43 -19.70 6.09
C ALA A 150 -5.01 -21.05 5.64
N VAL A 151 -4.87 -21.40 4.35
CA VAL A 151 -5.28 -22.71 3.83
C VAL A 151 -4.51 -23.85 4.49
N GLN A 152 -3.20 -23.70 4.73
CA GLN A 152 -2.40 -24.71 5.44
C GLN A 152 -2.87 -24.96 6.89
N GLN A 153 -3.56 -23.99 7.50
CA GLN A 153 -4.15 -24.18 8.84
C GLN A 153 -5.47 -24.98 8.80
N ILE A 154 -6.07 -25.21 7.63
CA ILE A 154 -7.21 -26.10 7.42
C ILE A 154 -6.69 -27.55 7.42
N ARG A 155 -6.32 -28.06 8.59
CA ARG A 155 -5.66 -29.36 8.74
C ARG A 155 -6.21 -30.17 9.90
N GLY A 156 -6.06 -31.49 9.81
CA GLY A 156 -6.52 -32.45 10.82
C GLY A 156 -7.46 -33.50 10.23
N LYS A 157 -7.89 -34.45 11.06
CA LYS A 157 -8.78 -35.54 10.64
C LYS A 157 -10.10 -34.95 10.09
N GLY A 158 -10.39 -35.21 8.82
CA GLY A 158 -11.61 -34.73 8.14
C GLY A 158 -11.49 -33.39 7.39
N TRP A 159 -10.34 -32.70 7.45
CA TRP A 159 -10.15 -31.40 6.78
C TRP A 159 -9.38 -31.47 5.46
N THR A 160 -8.73 -32.60 5.16
CA THR A 160 -7.81 -32.70 4.00
C THR A 160 -8.51 -32.49 2.66
N ALA A 161 -9.70 -33.08 2.47
CA ALA A 161 -10.52 -32.86 1.27
C ALA A 161 -10.96 -31.40 1.17
N THR A 162 -11.55 -30.86 2.25
CA THR A 162 -11.95 -29.46 2.34
C THR A 162 -10.81 -28.49 2.01
N ALA A 163 -9.58 -28.73 2.48
CA ALA A 163 -8.44 -27.86 2.17
C ALA A 163 -8.07 -27.87 0.67
N LEU A 164 -8.20 -29.03 0.01
CA LEU A 164 -8.00 -29.15 -1.43
C LEU A 164 -9.11 -28.40 -2.19
N ASP A 165 -10.37 -28.60 -1.82
CA ASP A 165 -11.51 -27.94 -2.47
C ASP A 165 -11.43 -26.41 -2.35
N VAL A 166 -11.04 -25.92 -1.17
CA VAL A 166 -10.80 -24.49 -0.93
C VAL A 166 -9.64 -23.96 -1.78
N SER A 167 -8.55 -24.74 -1.91
CA SER A 167 -7.41 -24.36 -2.76
C SER A 167 -7.83 -24.26 -4.23
N GLU A 168 -8.65 -25.20 -4.70
CA GLU A 168 -9.20 -25.18 -6.06
C GLU A 168 -10.15 -24.00 -6.26
N ALA A 169 -11.01 -23.68 -5.29
CA ALA A 169 -11.88 -22.51 -5.33
C ALA A 169 -11.06 -21.20 -5.42
N ILE A 170 -9.99 -21.06 -4.64
CA ILE A 170 -9.07 -19.90 -4.73
C ILE A 170 -8.48 -19.81 -6.15
N GLN A 171 -8.04 -20.93 -6.73
CA GLN A 171 -7.48 -20.92 -8.07
C GLN A 171 -8.51 -20.54 -9.14
N ARG A 172 -9.73 -21.07 -9.06
CA ARG A 172 -10.86 -20.68 -9.93
C ARG A 172 -11.14 -19.17 -9.83
N HIS A 173 -11.16 -18.63 -8.61
CA HIS A 173 -11.34 -17.19 -8.39
C HIS A 173 -10.19 -16.34 -8.95
N ARG A 174 -8.93 -16.78 -8.82
CA ARG A 174 -7.79 -16.06 -9.40
C ARG A 174 -7.87 -15.96 -10.93
N LEU A 175 -8.29 -17.06 -11.58
CA LEU A 175 -8.52 -17.06 -13.04
C LEU A 175 -9.69 -16.14 -13.42
N ALA A 176 -10.82 -16.21 -12.69
CA ALA A 176 -11.96 -15.34 -12.92
C ALA A 176 -11.62 -13.85 -12.71
N ALA A 177 -10.83 -13.53 -11.69
CA ALA A 177 -10.35 -12.18 -11.42
C ALA A 177 -9.49 -11.64 -12.57
N ALA A 178 -8.51 -12.43 -13.05
CA ALA A 178 -7.67 -12.04 -14.18
C ALA A 178 -8.49 -11.80 -15.46
N SER A 179 -9.43 -12.71 -15.77
CA SER A 179 -10.34 -12.55 -16.91
C SER A 179 -11.22 -11.30 -16.77
N THR A 180 -11.76 -11.04 -15.59
CA THR A 180 -12.62 -9.87 -15.33
C THR A 180 -11.83 -8.57 -15.43
N MET A 181 -10.59 -8.54 -14.92
CA MET A 181 -9.71 -7.38 -15.10
C MET A 181 -9.47 -7.10 -16.58
N SER A 182 -9.18 -8.13 -17.38
CA SER A 182 -8.98 -7.95 -18.83
C SER A 182 -10.24 -7.38 -19.50
N SER A 183 -11.40 -8.01 -19.28
CA SER A 183 -12.66 -7.55 -19.88
C SER A 183 -13.04 -6.13 -19.47
N LEU A 184 -12.74 -5.75 -18.24
CA LEU A 184 -13.00 -4.41 -17.75
C LEU A 184 -12.04 -3.40 -18.36
N VAL A 185 -10.74 -3.72 -18.46
CA VAL A 185 -9.75 -2.89 -19.16
C VAL A 185 -10.19 -2.66 -20.62
N ASP A 186 -10.63 -3.72 -21.31
CA ASP A 186 -11.12 -3.65 -22.68
C ASP A 186 -12.41 -2.81 -22.82
N SER A 187 -13.21 -2.73 -21.76
CA SER A 187 -14.45 -1.92 -21.74
C SER A 187 -14.21 -0.42 -21.52
N ILE A 188 -13.04 -0.04 -21.00
CA ILE A 188 -12.69 1.37 -20.78
C ILE A 188 -12.38 1.99 -22.15
N GLY A 189 -13.28 2.85 -22.65
CA GLY A 189 -13.15 3.49 -23.96
C GLY A 189 -11.99 4.48 -24.11
N ASP A 190 -11.23 4.72 -23.03
CA ASP A 190 -10.08 5.61 -23.00
C ASP A 190 -8.77 4.87 -23.33
N ASN A 191 -8.15 5.22 -24.45
CA ASN A 191 -6.82 4.70 -24.80
C ASN A 191 -5.75 5.40 -23.94
N PRO A 192 -5.07 4.65 -23.04
CA PRO A 192 -4.15 5.26 -22.08
C PRO A 192 -2.86 5.77 -22.73
N GLY A 193 -2.41 5.18 -23.85
CA GLY A 193 -1.28 5.69 -24.64
C GLY A 193 -1.60 7.04 -25.27
N ARG A 194 -2.81 7.18 -25.83
CA ARG A 194 -3.28 8.48 -26.34
C ARG A 194 -3.42 9.50 -25.22
N ALA A 195 -4.04 9.14 -24.09
CA ALA A 195 -4.19 10.03 -22.95
C ALA A 195 -2.82 10.50 -22.42
N ALA A 196 -1.84 9.60 -22.34
CA ALA A 196 -0.47 9.91 -21.96
C ALA A 196 0.19 10.92 -22.91
N ILE A 197 0.03 10.77 -24.23
CA ILE A 197 0.53 11.74 -25.22
C ILE A 197 -0.09 13.13 -24.99
N LEU A 198 -1.40 13.20 -24.73
CA LEU A 198 -2.10 14.48 -24.50
C LEU A 198 -1.63 15.16 -23.22
N GLU A 199 -1.45 14.41 -22.12
CA GLU A 199 -0.93 14.94 -20.85
C GLU A 199 0.51 15.45 -21.00
N ARG A 200 1.36 14.72 -21.72
CA ARG A 200 2.73 15.15 -22.04
C ARG A 200 2.75 16.41 -22.91
N ALA A 201 1.87 16.50 -23.91
CA ALA A 201 1.75 17.70 -24.74
C ALA A 201 1.36 18.93 -23.91
N ILE A 202 0.42 18.77 -22.96
CA ILE A 202 0.06 19.86 -22.02
C ILE A 202 1.29 20.29 -21.23
N ARG A 203 2.04 19.33 -20.67
CA ARG A 203 3.24 19.63 -19.90
C ARG A 203 4.31 20.34 -20.71
N MET A 204 4.61 19.85 -21.91
CA MET A 204 5.56 20.51 -22.82
C MET A 204 5.17 21.96 -23.10
N VAL A 205 3.89 22.24 -23.41
CA VAL A 205 3.45 23.62 -23.66
C VAL A 205 3.49 24.46 -22.38
N GLU A 206 3.14 23.87 -21.24
CA GLU A 206 3.20 24.54 -19.94
C GLU A 206 4.64 24.92 -19.53
N THR A 207 5.62 24.04 -19.78
CA THR A 207 7.02 24.25 -19.37
C THR A 207 7.85 24.99 -20.41
N ASP A 208 7.61 24.75 -21.69
CA ASP A 208 8.50 25.19 -22.78
C ASP A 208 7.96 26.43 -23.51
N SER A 209 6.80 26.97 -23.10
CA SER A 209 6.18 28.16 -23.69
C SER A 209 5.74 29.20 -22.64
N THR A 210 5.25 30.33 -23.12
CA THR A 210 4.74 31.45 -22.30
C THR A 210 3.32 31.24 -21.77
N ALA A 211 2.74 30.04 -21.92
CA ALA A 211 1.33 29.75 -21.60
C ALA A 211 0.90 30.15 -20.18
N LEU A 212 1.73 29.87 -19.16
CA LEU A 212 1.43 30.26 -17.79
C LEU A 212 1.46 31.79 -17.60
N GLN A 213 2.41 32.48 -18.22
CA GLN A 213 2.53 33.94 -18.15
C GLN A 213 1.36 34.63 -18.87
N GLU A 214 0.96 34.10 -20.02
CA GLU A 214 -0.21 34.55 -20.78
C GLU A 214 -1.51 34.33 -19.98
N SER A 215 -1.61 33.19 -19.28
CA SER A 215 -2.75 32.91 -18.39
C SER A 215 -2.79 33.85 -17.18
N GLU A 216 -1.64 34.20 -16.61
CA GLU A 216 -1.53 35.19 -15.53
C GLU A 216 -1.94 36.58 -16.02
N THR A 217 -1.58 36.94 -17.26
CA THR A 217 -1.98 38.22 -17.88
C THR A 217 -3.50 38.32 -18.02
N ILE A 218 -4.18 37.25 -18.48
CA ILE A 218 -5.64 37.22 -18.54
C ILE A 218 -6.26 37.37 -17.14
N LEU A 219 -5.70 36.70 -16.13
CA LEU A 219 -6.14 36.83 -14.74
C LEU A 219 -5.87 38.23 -14.17
N GLN A 220 -4.80 38.91 -14.56
CA GLN A 220 -4.54 40.29 -14.16
C GLN A 220 -5.56 41.25 -14.77
N ILE A 221 -5.88 41.07 -16.05
CA ILE A 221 -6.85 41.92 -16.76
C ILE A 221 -8.26 41.70 -16.22
N SER A 222 -8.70 40.44 -16.09
CA SER A 222 -10.11 40.08 -15.92
C SER A 222 -10.42 39.16 -14.74
N GLY A 223 -9.42 38.74 -13.96
CA GLY A 223 -9.59 37.75 -12.89
C GLY A 223 -10.20 38.33 -11.62
N CYS A 224 -11.13 37.58 -11.03
CA CYS A 224 -11.74 37.88 -9.74
C CYS A 224 -10.96 37.19 -8.60
N LEU A 225 -10.45 37.99 -7.66
CA LEU A 225 -9.82 37.51 -6.42
C LEU A 225 -10.60 38.05 -5.21
N LYS A 226 -11.04 37.16 -4.31
CA LYS A 226 -11.58 37.56 -3.01
C LYS A 226 -10.59 37.16 -1.91
N PRO A 227 -9.90 38.12 -1.26
CA PRO A 227 -9.07 37.78 -0.12
C PRO A 227 -9.92 37.15 1.00
N PRO A 228 -9.35 36.27 1.84
CA PRO A 228 -10.07 35.71 2.98
C PRO A 228 -10.60 36.84 3.88
N ASP A 229 -11.79 36.66 4.45
CA ASP A 229 -12.44 37.68 5.29
C ASP A 229 -11.51 38.07 6.46
N ALA A 230 -11.41 39.37 6.75
CA ALA A 230 -10.61 39.89 7.85
C ALA A 230 -10.99 39.25 9.20
N TYR A 231 -12.25 38.88 9.40
CA TYR A 231 -12.70 38.15 10.58
C TYR A 231 -12.16 36.71 10.63
N GLU A 232 -12.12 36.01 9.48
CA GLU A 232 -11.59 34.65 9.37
C GLU A 232 -10.07 34.60 9.58
N GLN A 233 -9.36 35.63 9.12
CA GLN A 233 -7.93 35.81 9.42
C GLN A 233 -7.68 36.03 10.92
N LEU A 234 -8.58 36.77 11.59
CA LEU A 234 -8.49 37.10 13.02
C LEU A 234 -8.73 35.91 13.95
N ILE A 235 -9.61 34.97 13.57
CA ILE A 235 -9.90 33.74 14.34
C ILE A 235 -8.95 32.58 14.04
N GLY A 236 -7.86 32.82 13.28
CA GLY A 236 -6.82 31.82 13.06
C GLY A 236 -7.19 30.72 12.08
N ALA A 237 -8.20 30.91 11.21
CA ALA A 237 -8.53 29.99 10.13
C ALA A 237 -7.51 30.09 8.98
N ARG A 238 -6.23 29.82 9.26
CA ARG A 238 -5.09 29.91 8.32
C ARG A 238 -5.18 28.95 7.12
N HIS A 239 -6.20 28.10 7.05
CA HIS A 239 -6.30 26.99 6.09
C HIS A 239 -7.45 27.11 5.09
N ARG A 240 -8.24 28.18 5.10
CA ARG A 240 -9.21 28.44 4.02
C ARG A 240 -8.61 29.44 3.03
N PRO A 241 -8.14 28.99 1.85
CA PRO A 241 -7.74 29.91 0.81
C PRO A 241 -8.96 30.76 0.43
N GLY A 242 -8.76 32.07 0.20
CA GLY A 242 -9.79 32.93 -0.37
C GLY A 242 -10.24 32.42 -1.74
N TYR A 243 -11.29 33.02 -2.31
CA TYR A 243 -11.72 32.65 -3.66
C TYR A 243 -10.64 33.05 -4.67
N LYS A 244 -10.14 32.05 -5.41
CA LYS A 244 -9.23 32.23 -6.54
C LYS A 244 -9.91 31.64 -7.78
N GLN A 245 -10.13 32.48 -8.78
CA GLN A 245 -10.66 32.03 -10.08
C GLN A 245 -9.69 31.01 -10.72
N PRO A 246 -10.20 29.95 -11.38
CA PRO A 246 -9.37 28.96 -12.06
C PRO A 246 -8.48 29.57 -13.15
N SER A 247 -7.32 28.96 -13.38
CA SER A 247 -6.37 29.41 -14.40
C SER A 247 -6.92 29.19 -15.82
N PRO A 248 -6.97 30.24 -16.66
CA PRO A 248 -7.38 30.12 -18.07
C PRO A 248 -6.62 29.07 -18.88
N TRP A 249 -5.29 28.97 -18.69
CA TRP A 249 -4.48 27.93 -19.33
C TRP A 249 -4.96 26.53 -18.93
N HIS A 250 -5.06 26.25 -17.63
CA HIS A 250 -5.42 24.92 -17.12
C HIS A 250 -6.84 24.50 -17.57
N LEU A 251 -7.78 25.45 -17.62
CA LEU A 251 -9.13 25.21 -18.15
C LEU A 251 -9.10 24.90 -19.66
N THR A 252 -8.31 25.65 -20.44
CA THR A 252 -8.14 25.41 -21.88
C THR A 252 -7.51 24.04 -22.13
N ALA A 253 -6.42 23.72 -21.44
CA ALA A 253 -5.73 22.44 -21.54
C ALA A 253 -6.63 21.25 -21.17
N ALA A 254 -7.40 21.36 -20.07
CA ALA A 254 -8.36 20.33 -19.67
C ALA A 254 -9.47 20.13 -20.70
N THR A 255 -10.03 21.22 -21.23
CA THR A 255 -11.10 21.15 -22.24
C THR A 255 -10.59 20.57 -23.55
N TRP A 256 -9.39 20.97 -23.98
CA TRP A 256 -8.74 20.42 -25.18
C TRP A 256 -8.46 18.93 -25.02
N ARG A 257 -7.92 18.49 -23.88
CA ARG A 257 -7.68 17.08 -23.57
C ARG A 257 -8.97 16.29 -23.69
N ASP A 258 -10.03 16.71 -23.00
CA ASP A 258 -11.29 15.96 -22.93
C ASP A 258 -11.97 15.85 -24.31
N ALA A 259 -11.90 16.91 -25.13
CA ALA A 259 -12.37 16.91 -26.51
C ALA A 259 -11.55 15.98 -27.42
N THR A 260 -10.22 15.98 -27.24
CA THR A 260 -9.28 15.25 -28.12
C THR A 260 -9.13 13.78 -27.73
N LYS A 261 -9.40 13.44 -26.47
CA LYS A 261 -9.24 12.10 -25.88
C LYS A 261 -9.94 11.00 -26.69
N HIS A 262 -11.13 11.29 -27.22
CA HIS A 262 -11.95 10.36 -28.00
C HIS A 262 -11.87 10.58 -29.53
N GLY A 263 -10.88 11.32 -30.03
CA GLY A 263 -10.78 11.61 -31.47
C GLY A 263 -11.56 12.83 -31.95
N GLY A 264 -12.14 13.61 -31.04
CA GLY A 264 -12.80 14.87 -31.38
C GLY A 264 -11.82 16.03 -31.59
N SER A 265 -12.37 17.20 -31.86
CA SER A 265 -11.67 18.48 -31.91
C SER A 265 -12.40 19.51 -31.06
N ILE A 266 -11.66 20.52 -30.60
CA ILE A 266 -12.22 21.64 -29.84
C ILE A 266 -12.64 22.76 -30.79
N ASN A 267 -13.79 23.38 -30.52
CA ASN A 267 -14.19 24.61 -31.18
C ASN A 267 -13.61 25.80 -30.40
N VAL A 268 -12.58 26.44 -30.96
CA VAL A 268 -11.87 27.58 -30.37
C VAL A 268 -12.83 28.73 -30.05
N ASP A 269 -13.72 29.07 -30.97
CA ASP A 269 -14.67 30.18 -30.80
C ASP A 269 -15.62 29.91 -29.64
N ARG A 270 -16.15 28.69 -29.55
CA ARG A 270 -17.05 28.30 -28.45
C ARG A 270 -16.34 28.30 -27.09
N LEU A 271 -15.10 27.84 -27.03
CA LEU A 271 -14.31 27.91 -25.80
C LEU A 271 -14.07 29.38 -25.41
N ALA A 272 -13.73 30.22 -26.38
CA ALA A 272 -13.50 31.63 -26.11
C ALA A 272 -14.78 32.38 -25.69
N ASP A 273 -15.94 32.05 -26.26
CA ASP A 273 -17.24 32.57 -25.81
C ASP A 273 -17.52 32.19 -24.35
N TYR A 274 -17.24 30.94 -23.94
CA TYR A 274 -17.31 30.52 -22.54
C TYR A 274 -16.38 31.34 -21.63
N PHE A 275 -15.14 31.59 -22.07
CA PHE A 275 -14.21 32.46 -21.33
C PHE A 275 -14.70 33.92 -21.28
N ASP A 276 -15.40 34.41 -22.29
CA ASP A 276 -15.97 35.76 -22.28
C ASP A 276 -17.12 35.89 -21.26
N GLU A 277 -17.86 34.81 -21.01
CA GLU A 277 -18.87 34.72 -19.94
C GLU A 277 -18.23 34.60 -18.54
N GLU A 278 -17.18 33.79 -18.39
CA GLU A 278 -16.48 33.59 -17.11
C GLU A 278 -15.60 34.77 -16.70
N PHE A 279 -15.15 35.58 -17.67
CA PHE A 279 -14.30 36.76 -17.47
C PHE A 279 -14.98 38.03 -18.01
N PRO A 280 -16.14 38.46 -17.45
CA PRO A 280 -17.00 39.48 -18.02
C PRO A 280 -16.55 40.92 -17.72
N HIS A 281 -15.45 41.09 -17.00
CA HIS A 281 -15.00 42.39 -16.49
C HIS A 281 -13.53 42.65 -16.81
N VAL A 282 -13.17 43.94 -16.87
CA VAL A 282 -11.78 44.41 -16.93
C VAL A 282 -11.48 45.16 -15.65
N HIS A 283 -10.56 44.64 -14.85
CA HIS A 283 -10.13 45.18 -13.56
C HIS A 283 -8.85 46.03 -13.68
N ASP A 284 -7.95 45.67 -14.61
CA ASP A 284 -6.70 46.39 -14.85
C ASP A 284 -6.60 46.85 -16.31
N LEU A 285 -6.87 48.14 -16.55
CA LEU A 285 -6.74 48.76 -17.87
C LEU A 285 -5.27 48.89 -18.32
N GLY A 286 -4.33 48.96 -17.38
CA GLY A 286 -2.89 49.09 -17.68
C GLY A 286 -2.28 47.79 -18.17
N ALA A 287 -2.89 46.65 -17.84
CA ALA A 287 -2.50 45.33 -18.30
C ALA A 287 -3.02 44.97 -19.70
N LEU A 288 -3.89 45.79 -20.31
CA LEU A 288 -4.44 45.50 -21.63
C LEU A 288 -3.35 45.55 -22.72
N PRO A 289 -3.26 44.53 -23.60
CA PRO A 289 -2.32 44.52 -24.70
C PRO A 289 -2.74 45.52 -25.78
N CYS A 290 -2.24 46.75 -25.70
CA CYS A 290 -2.54 47.81 -26.66
C CYS A 290 -1.68 47.69 -27.92
N CYS A 291 -1.99 46.74 -28.80
CA CYS A 291 -1.32 46.61 -30.11
C CYS A 291 -2.32 46.34 -31.24
N THR A 292 -1.89 46.51 -32.50
CA THR A 292 -2.74 46.39 -33.69
C THR A 292 -3.41 45.03 -33.87
N VAL A 293 -2.82 43.97 -33.33
CA VAL A 293 -3.36 42.60 -33.38
C VAL A 293 -4.49 42.41 -32.36
N HIS A 294 -4.40 43.08 -31.21
CA HIS A 294 -5.28 42.88 -30.05
C HIS A 294 -6.37 43.96 -29.91
N ASN A 295 -6.24 45.06 -30.66
CA ASN A 295 -7.21 46.15 -30.63
C ASN A 295 -8.42 45.83 -31.52
N PRO A 296 -9.65 45.88 -30.99
CA PRO A 296 -10.86 45.67 -31.76
C PRO A 296 -11.10 46.85 -32.72
N ALA A 297 -11.77 46.57 -33.84
CA ALA A 297 -12.16 47.61 -34.79
C ALA A 297 -13.04 48.68 -34.09
N PRO A 298 -12.89 49.98 -34.42
CA PRO A 298 -13.73 51.03 -33.85
C PRO A 298 -15.21 50.76 -34.15
N VAL A 299 -16.06 50.89 -33.13
CA VAL A 299 -17.52 50.78 -33.28
C VAL A 299 -18.15 52.10 -32.86
N GLU A 300 -19.15 52.55 -33.62
CA GLU A 300 -19.85 53.79 -33.31
C GLU A 300 -20.60 53.65 -31.98
N GLY A 301 -20.36 54.59 -31.05
CA GLY A 301 -20.95 54.57 -29.70
C GLY A 301 -20.16 53.79 -28.64
N ASP A 302 -18.95 53.28 -28.96
CA ASP A 302 -18.09 52.61 -27.97
C ASP A 302 -17.66 53.59 -26.86
N CYS A 303 -17.86 53.23 -25.60
CA CYS A 303 -17.30 53.93 -24.45
C CYS A 303 -16.03 53.21 -23.96
N LEU A 304 -15.28 53.83 -23.03
CA LEU A 304 -14.04 53.23 -22.51
C LEU A 304 -14.26 51.81 -21.96
N HIS A 305 -15.41 51.56 -21.33
CA HIS A 305 -15.76 50.26 -20.76
C HIS A 305 -16.02 49.20 -21.84
N THR A 306 -16.84 49.51 -22.84
CA THR A 306 -17.17 48.58 -23.92
C THR A 306 -15.96 48.34 -24.83
N TRP A 307 -15.13 49.37 -25.07
CA TRP A 307 -13.84 49.22 -25.74
C TRP A 307 -12.90 48.29 -24.97
N ALA A 308 -12.70 48.52 -23.67
CA ALA A 308 -11.80 47.72 -22.84
C ALA A 308 -12.23 46.25 -22.78
N LEU A 309 -13.54 46.01 -22.64
CA LEU A 309 -14.10 44.66 -22.65
C LEU A 309 -13.84 43.97 -23.99
N ARG A 310 -14.11 44.64 -25.12
CA ARG A 310 -13.86 44.09 -26.47
C ARG A 310 -12.37 43.81 -26.69
N SER A 311 -11.47 44.67 -26.21
CA SER A 311 -10.02 44.43 -26.27
C SER A 311 -9.59 43.22 -25.46
N ALA A 312 -10.15 43.04 -24.26
CA ALA A 312 -9.89 41.86 -23.43
C ALA A 312 -10.43 40.56 -24.09
N GLN A 313 -11.62 40.60 -24.70
CA GLN A 313 -12.20 39.48 -25.45
C GLN A 313 -11.33 39.08 -26.64
N VAL A 314 -10.89 40.06 -27.46
CA VAL A 314 -9.98 39.81 -28.59
C VAL A 314 -8.68 39.18 -28.10
N HIS A 315 -8.10 39.71 -27.02
CA HIS A 315 -6.89 39.13 -26.43
C HIS A 315 -7.08 37.68 -25.99
N ARG A 316 -8.13 37.38 -25.21
CA ARG A 316 -8.40 36.00 -24.77
C ARG A 316 -8.60 35.05 -25.94
N ARG A 317 -9.37 35.45 -26.95
CA ARG A 317 -9.60 34.65 -28.18
C ARG A 317 -8.28 34.30 -28.88
N LEU A 318 -7.39 35.28 -29.05
CA LEU A 318 -6.08 35.06 -29.66
C LEU A 318 -5.21 34.10 -28.83
N GLN A 319 -5.14 34.31 -27.51
CA GLN A 319 -4.36 33.45 -26.62
C GLN A 319 -4.88 32.01 -26.61
N ILE A 320 -6.20 31.82 -26.53
CA ILE A 320 -6.82 30.49 -26.57
C ILE A 320 -6.53 29.79 -27.91
N ALA A 321 -6.61 30.51 -29.03
CA ALA A 321 -6.28 29.97 -30.35
C ALA A 321 -4.81 29.54 -30.45
N GLU A 322 -3.88 30.39 -29.98
CA GLU A 322 -2.45 30.06 -29.95
C GLU A 322 -2.14 28.87 -29.05
N TRP A 323 -2.76 28.80 -27.86
CA TRP A 323 -2.61 27.66 -26.95
C TRP A 323 -3.06 26.35 -27.57
N ILE A 324 -4.23 26.34 -28.21
CA ILE A 324 -4.74 25.14 -28.90
C ILE A 324 -3.80 24.74 -30.04
N GLN A 325 -3.30 25.70 -30.82
CA GLN A 325 -2.32 25.42 -31.88
C GLN A 325 -1.02 24.82 -31.32
N ARG A 326 -0.49 25.36 -30.22
CA ARG A 326 0.72 24.84 -29.55
C ARG A 326 0.49 23.41 -29.04
N LEU A 327 -0.68 23.15 -28.44
CA LEU A 327 -1.08 21.81 -27.96
C LEU A 327 -1.19 20.80 -29.11
N GLU A 328 -1.84 21.17 -30.21
CA GLU A 328 -1.96 20.32 -31.40
C GLU A 328 -0.60 20.00 -32.04
N LEU A 329 0.29 20.99 -32.13
CA LEU A 329 1.64 20.80 -32.64
C LEU A 329 2.46 19.87 -31.73
N ALA A 330 2.41 20.08 -30.41
CA ALA A 330 3.10 19.23 -29.44
C ALA A 330 2.57 17.78 -29.49
N ALA A 331 1.26 17.60 -29.47
CA ALA A 331 0.62 16.28 -29.55
C ALA A 331 0.94 15.57 -30.88
N SER A 332 0.95 16.29 -32.00
CA SER A 332 1.31 15.73 -33.31
C SER A 332 2.78 15.30 -33.36
N ALA A 333 3.68 16.08 -32.77
CA ALA A 333 5.11 15.75 -32.71
C ALA A 333 5.35 14.49 -31.86
N LEU A 334 4.73 14.42 -30.68
CA LEU A 334 4.79 13.24 -29.80
C LEU A 334 4.20 12.00 -30.48
N SER A 335 3.02 12.13 -31.09
CA SER A 335 2.38 11.02 -31.82
C SER A 335 3.24 10.52 -32.98
N SER A 336 3.99 11.41 -33.64
CA SER A 336 4.92 11.00 -34.70
C SER A 336 6.15 10.29 -34.16
N ALA A 337 6.66 10.69 -32.99
CA ALA A 337 7.80 10.06 -32.34
C ALA A 337 7.45 8.66 -31.79
N GLU A 338 6.20 8.47 -31.36
CA GLU A 338 5.71 7.22 -30.78
C GLU A 338 4.97 6.31 -31.78
N ARG A 339 5.07 6.59 -33.08
CA ARG A 339 4.38 5.82 -34.13
C ARG A 339 4.73 4.32 -34.10
N ASP A 340 5.93 3.97 -33.61
CA ASP A 340 6.41 2.59 -33.45
C ASP A 340 6.28 2.06 -32.01
N ALA A 341 5.67 2.81 -31.09
CA ALA A 341 5.49 2.39 -29.71
C ALA A 341 4.51 1.20 -29.64
N THR A 342 4.99 0.09 -29.08
CA THR A 342 4.16 -1.10 -28.87
C THR A 342 3.65 -1.15 -27.44
N ASP A 343 2.51 -1.82 -27.22
CA ASP A 343 2.01 -2.13 -25.87
C ASP A 343 2.82 -3.24 -25.17
N THR A 344 3.90 -3.71 -25.81
CA THR A 344 4.84 -4.64 -25.20
C THR A 344 5.51 -3.99 -23.99
N CYS A 345 5.39 -4.61 -22.83
CA CYS A 345 5.99 -4.10 -21.60
C CYS A 345 7.51 -4.34 -21.62
N THR A 346 8.28 -3.28 -21.92
CA THR A 346 9.73 -3.28 -22.10
C THR A 346 10.49 -2.55 -20.99
N HIS A 347 9.79 -1.91 -20.05
CA HIS A 347 10.39 -1.12 -18.98
C HIS A 347 9.89 -1.58 -17.60
N LEU A 348 10.72 -1.38 -16.59
CA LEU A 348 10.32 -1.41 -15.19
C LEU A 348 10.08 0.00 -14.70
N MET A 349 9.05 0.17 -13.86
CA MET A 349 8.69 1.45 -13.28
C MET A 349 8.43 1.28 -11.79
N CYS A 350 9.11 2.08 -10.98
CA CYS A 350 8.89 2.16 -9.54
C CYS A 350 7.80 3.19 -9.23
N VAL A 351 6.70 2.73 -8.64
CA VAL A 351 5.55 3.55 -8.29
C VAL A 351 5.53 3.78 -6.79
N PRO A 352 5.89 4.99 -6.32
CA PRO A 352 5.68 5.34 -4.92
C PRO A 352 4.18 5.55 -4.65
N TRP A 353 3.76 5.29 -3.41
CA TRP A 353 2.37 5.47 -2.95
C TRP A 353 1.33 4.59 -3.65
N TRP A 354 1.72 3.36 -4.00
CA TRP A 354 0.78 2.36 -4.53
C TRP A 354 -0.29 1.97 -3.49
N PRO A 355 -1.56 1.78 -3.89
CA PRO A 355 -2.12 1.97 -5.24
C PRO A 355 -2.49 3.43 -5.55
N LEU A 356 -2.47 3.80 -6.83
CA LEU A 356 -2.75 5.16 -7.33
C LEU A 356 -4.26 5.47 -7.35
N ILE A 357 -4.88 5.55 -6.17
CA ILE A 357 -6.35 5.68 -6.01
C ILE A 357 -6.82 7.03 -5.47
N GLY A 358 -5.87 7.89 -5.10
CA GLY A 358 -6.11 9.22 -4.55
C GLY A 358 -6.74 10.19 -5.55
N GLU A 359 -7.29 11.28 -5.04
CA GLU A 359 -7.75 12.38 -5.90
C GLU A 359 -6.56 12.99 -6.68
N GLY A 360 -6.78 13.33 -7.95
CA GLY A 360 -5.75 13.88 -8.84
C GLY A 360 -4.83 12.83 -9.47
N MET A 361 -5.06 11.53 -9.23
CA MET A 361 -4.30 10.43 -9.86
C MET A 361 -4.89 9.95 -11.18
N ASP A 362 -5.96 10.59 -11.69
CA ASP A 362 -6.70 10.16 -12.88
C ASP A 362 -5.81 9.95 -14.12
N SER A 363 -4.83 10.83 -14.33
CA SER A 363 -3.92 10.77 -15.49
C SER A 363 -2.99 9.56 -15.47
N ILE A 364 -2.74 8.96 -14.32
CA ILE A 364 -1.81 7.83 -14.14
C ILE A 364 -2.48 6.58 -13.56
N ALA A 365 -3.78 6.64 -13.26
CA ALA A 365 -4.53 5.51 -12.71
C ALA A 365 -4.56 4.30 -13.65
N TYR A 366 -4.37 4.51 -14.96
CA TYR A 366 -4.28 3.44 -15.94
C TYR A 366 -3.12 2.47 -15.66
N LEU A 367 -2.09 2.92 -14.94
CA LEU A 367 -0.96 2.08 -14.54
C LEU A 367 -1.41 0.88 -13.69
N ALA A 368 -2.59 0.97 -13.06
CA ALA A 368 -3.24 -0.14 -12.39
C ALA A 368 -3.44 -1.36 -13.29
N GLN A 369 -3.46 -1.25 -14.62
CA GLN A 369 -3.68 -2.41 -15.49
C GLN A 369 -2.47 -3.33 -15.58
N PHE A 370 -1.28 -2.79 -15.34
CA PHE A 370 -0.03 -3.51 -15.53
C PHE A 370 0.28 -4.47 -14.37
N GLU A 371 1.15 -5.43 -14.67
CA GLU A 371 1.60 -6.45 -13.73
C GLU A 371 2.57 -5.85 -12.69
N ILE A 372 2.35 -6.20 -11.42
CA ILE A 372 3.28 -5.88 -10.33
C ILE A 372 4.33 -7.00 -10.30
N LEU A 373 5.59 -6.65 -10.53
CA LEU A 373 6.72 -7.59 -10.42
C LEU A 373 7.32 -7.64 -9.00
N SER A 374 7.20 -6.56 -8.23
CA SER A 374 7.62 -6.56 -6.83
C SER A 374 6.74 -5.61 -6.00
N GLY A 375 6.39 -6.04 -4.79
CA GLY A 375 5.50 -5.31 -3.88
C GLY A 375 4.03 -5.71 -4.04
N PRO A 376 3.09 -4.96 -3.44
CA PRO A 376 3.30 -3.69 -2.73
C PRO A 376 4.02 -3.84 -1.39
N HIS A 377 5.08 -3.06 -1.19
CA HIS A 377 5.85 -2.99 0.06
C HIS A 377 5.34 -1.83 0.90
N GLN A 378 4.69 -2.12 2.02
CA GLN A 378 4.15 -1.08 2.91
C GLN A 378 5.25 -0.38 3.70
N ARG A 379 5.33 0.95 3.54
CA ARG A 379 6.27 1.86 4.17
C ARG A 379 5.55 2.80 5.14
N GLU A 380 6.21 3.11 6.25
CA GLU A 380 5.85 4.20 7.15
C GLU A 380 6.94 5.26 7.06
N VAL A 381 6.58 6.41 6.48
CA VAL A 381 7.47 7.55 6.35
C VAL A 381 7.09 8.57 7.41
N HIS A 382 8.06 9.02 8.20
CA HIS A 382 7.89 10.18 9.05
C HIS A 382 7.76 11.43 8.19
N ASP A 383 6.63 12.12 8.27
CA ASP A 383 6.54 13.45 7.71
C ASP A 383 7.37 14.45 8.55
N ARG A 384 7.67 15.61 7.98
CA ARG A 384 8.45 16.67 8.65
C ARG A 384 7.78 17.24 9.90
N TYR A 385 6.52 16.86 10.17
CA TYR A 385 5.71 17.29 11.30
C TYR A 385 5.53 16.19 12.36
N GLY A 386 6.20 15.04 12.20
CA GLY A 386 6.15 13.93 13.14
C GLY A 386 4.94 13.01 13.00
N MET A 387 4.09 13.20 12.00
CA MET A 387 3.02 12.27 11.66
C MET A 387 3.54 11.16 10.74
N TYR A 388 3.01 9.94 10.90
CA TYR A 388 3.33 8.82 10.02
C TYR A 388 2.46 8.89 8.77
N GLN A 389 3.08 9.09 7.61
CA GLN A 389 2.44 8.82 6.33
C GLN A 389 2.72 7.36 5.96
N SER A 390 1.66 6.56 5.91
CA SER A 390 1.74 5.19 5.41
C SER A 390 1.54 5.20 3.90
N GLY A 391 2.48 4.62 3.16
CA GLY A 391 2.40 4.43 1.72
C GLY A 391 2.84 3.02 1.35
N SER A 392 2.68 2.62 0.09
CA SER A 392 3.33 1.42 -0.42
C SER A 392 4.16 1.72 -1.64
N VAL A 393 5.16 0.89 -1.93
CA VAL A 393 5.94 0.95 -3.16
C VAL A 393 5.70 -0.32 -3.97
N ALA A 394 5.47 -0.18 -5.26
CA ALA A 394 5.36 -1.31 -6.18
C ALA A 394 6.23 -1.07 -7.42
N VAL A 395 6.78 -2.13 -8.00
CA VAL A 395 7.44 -2.08 -9.31
C VAL A 395 6.55 -2.76 -10.33
N LEU A 396 6.22 -2.02 -11.39
CA LEU A 396 5.38 -2.49 -12.49
C LEU A 396 6.22 -2.79 -13.73
N LYS A 397 5.71 -3.72 -14.55
CA LYS A 397 6.20 -3.94 -15.91
C LYS A 397 5.35 -3.12 -16.88
N VAL A 398 5.93 -2.14 -17.56
CA VAL A 398 5.19 -1.18 -18.38
C VAL A 398 5.75 -1.03 -19.80
N PRO A 399 4.94 -0.58 -20.78
CA PRO A 399 5.42 -0.23 -22.11
C PRO A 399 6.24 1.06 -22.09
N ALA A 400 7.02 1.29 -23.16
CA ALA A 400 7.91 2.45 -23.28
C ALA A 400 7.16 3.80 -23.21
N TRP A 401 5.97 3.88 -23.81
CA TRP A 401 5.15 5.10 -23.78
C TRP A 401 4.70 5.47 -22.35
N ALA A 402 4.40 4.46 -21.52
CA ALA A 402 4.00 4.69 -20.13
C ALA A 402 5.20 5.15 -19.29
N ALA A 403 6.38 4.58 -19.53
CA ALA A 403 7.63 5.02 -18.90
C ALA A 403 7.96 6.48 -19.27
N ALA A 404 7.85 6.84 -20.55
CA ALA A 404 8.07 8.21 -21.02
C ALA A 404 7.09 9.20 -20.36
N HIS A 405 5.82 8.83 -20.26
CA HIS A 405 4.81 9.66 -19.59
C HIS A 405 5.13 9.93 -18.13
N VAL A 406 5.46 8.91 -17.34
CA VAL A 406 5.72 9.11 -15.91
C VAL A 406 7.04 9.83 -15.62
N ALA A 407 7.99 9.82 -16.56
CA ALA A 407 9.25 10.54 -16.47
C ALA A 407 9.07 12.07 -16.62
N GLU A 408 7.98 12.50 -17.26
CA GLU A 408 7.65 13.92 -17.51
C GLU A 408 6.65 14.49 -16.49
N LEU A 409 6.27 13.71 -15.48
CA LEU A 409 5.44 14.21 -14.39
C LEU A 409 6.18 15.26 -13.55
N PRO A 410 5.48 16.16 -12.84
CA PRO A 410 6.11 17.12 -11.92
C PRO A 410 7.01 16.48 -10.86
N SER A 411 6.70 15.23 -10.50
CA SER A 411 7.56 14.36 -9.70
C SER A 411 7.79 13.09 -10.51
N PRO A 412 8.88 13.03 -11.29
CA PRO A 412 9.16 11.90 -12.16
C PRO A 412 9.24 10.58 -11.39
N MET A 413 8.66 9.53 -11.94
CA MET A 413 8.83 8.17 -11.40
C MET A 413 10.11 7.53 -11.96
N LEU A 414 10.78 6.71 -11.15
CA LEU A 414 11.97 5.99 -11.59
C LEU A 414 11.59 4.88 -12.57
N THR A 415 12.21 4.90 -13.74
CA THR A 415 11.99 3.91 -14.80
C THR A 415 13.30 3.47 -15.43
N GLU A 416 13.40 2.20 -15.83
CA GLU A 416 14.55 1.69 -16.59
C GLU A 416 14.12 0.56 -17.56
N PRO A 417 14.84 0.38 -18.69
CA PRO A 417 14.57 -0.72 -19.62
C PRO A 417 14.80 -2.09 -18.98
N ILE A 418 13.99 -3.09 -19.33
CA ILE A 418 14.14 -4.46 -18.84
C ILE A 418 15.38 -5.09 -19.47
N THR A 419 16.33 -5.51 -18.64
CA THR A 419 17.58 -6.16 -19.08
C THR A 419 17.55 -7.69 -18.92
N GLY A 420 16.52 -8.22 -18.27
CA GLY A 420 16.41 -9.65 -17.93
C GLY A 420 17.10 -10.04 -16.63
N ASP A 421 17.69 -9.07 -15.92
CA ASP A 421 18.21 -9.28 -14.57
C ASP A 421 17.06 -9.50 -13.56
N HIS A 422 17.05 -10.65 -12.90
CA HIS A 422 16.05 -11.00 -11.88
C HIS A 422 16.04 -10.04 -10.69
N HIS A 423 17.15 -9.37 -10.44
CA HIS A 423 17.35 -8.46 -9.33
C HIS A 423 17.00 -7.00 -9.64
N GLN A 424 16.69 -6.71 -10.90
CA GLN A 424 16.41 -5.37 -11.38
C GLN A 424 15.25 -4.70 -10.63
N ALA A 425 14.13 -5.43 -10.46
CA ALA A 425 13.00 -4.94 -9.70
C ALA A 425 13.35 -4.67 -8.23
N ILE A 426 14.18 -5.53 -7.62
CA ILE A 426 14.60 -5.38 -6.22
C ILE A 426 15.44 -4.11 -6.04
N ARG A 427 16.38 -3.84 -6.97
CA ARG A 427 17.17 -2.60 -7.00
C ARG A 427 16.28 -1.36 -7.02
N LEU A 428 15.29 -1.33 -7.91
CA LEU A 428 14.35 -0.21 -8.03
C LEU A 428 13.52 0.02 -6.75
N VAL A 429 13.01 -1.05 -6.12
CA VAL A 429 12.27 -0.91 -4.86
C VAL A 429 13.22 -0.41 -3.75
N ARG A 430 14.47 -0.87 -3.72
CA ARG A 430 15.44 -0.41 -2.70
C ARG A 430 15.82 1.05 -2.84
N GLN A 431 15.99 1.54 -4.07
CA GLN A 431 16.18 2.97 -4.34
C GLN A 431 14.97 3.80 -3.87
N ALA A 432 13.78 3.22 -3.90
CA ALA A 432 12.57 3.80 -3.33
C ALA A 432 12.41 3.57 -1.80
N GLY A 433 13.46 3.13 -1.10
CA GLY A 433 13.55 3.10 0.36
C GLY A 433 12.97 1.87 1.05
N VAL A 434 12.97 0.71 0.37
CA VAL A 434 12.70 -0.60 0.99
C VAL A 434 14.03 -1.32 1.22
N ALA A 435 14.45 -1.45 2.48
CA ALA A 435 15.78 -1.96 2.82
C ALA A 435 15.97 -3.43 2.40
N ILE A 436 14.98 -4.28 2.67
CA ILE A 436 15.05 -5.73 2.43
C ILE A 436 13.80 -6.19 1.68
N VAL A 437 14.00 -6.98 0.63
CA VAL A 437 12.94 -7.57 -0.19
C VAL A 437 13.01 -9.10 -0.10
N ASN A 438 11.90 -9.76 0.20
CA ASN A 438 11.86 -11.21 0.46
C ASN A 438 12.35 -12.04 -0.75
N ASP A 439 12.01 -11.59 -1.96
CA ASP A 439 12.33 -12.28 -3.22
C ASP A 439 13.82 -12.27 -3.58
N GLU A 440 14.64 -11.52 -2.84
CA GLU A 440 16.10 -11.51 -3.00
C GLU A 440 16.76 -12.79 -2.45
N PHE A 441 16.05 -13.55 -1.60
CA PHE A 441 16.64 -14.66 -0.87
C PHE A 441 16.20 -16.02 -1.40
N THR A 442 17.19 -16.89 -1.61
CA THR A 442 16.94 -18.30 -1.97
C THR A 442 17.01 -19.20 -0.72
N SER A 443 16.01 -20.05 -0.53
CA SER A 443 15.83 -20.85 0.69
C SER A 443 16.84 -22.00 0.89
N ARG A 444 17.70 -22.29 -0.11
CA ARG A 444 18.61 -23.46 -0.12
C ARG A 444 20.03 -23.11 -0.59
N ARG A 445 20.64 -22.12 0.05
CA ARG A 445 22.02 -21.68 -0.22
C ARG A 445 22.93 -21.92 1.00
N LYS A 446 24.22 -22.15 0.77
CA LYS A 446 25.26 -22.14 1.82
C LYS A 446 25.79 -20.70 2.01
N PRO A 447 26.17 -20.29 3.23
CA PRO A 447 26.77 -18.97 3.44
C PRO A 447 27.99 -18.75 2.55
N THR A 448 28.13 -17.53 2.00
CA THR A 448 29.28 -17.16 1.16
C THR A 448 30.58 -17.08 1.95
N ALA A 449 31.70 -16.90 1.26
CA ALA A 449 32.97 -16.58 1.92
C ALA A 449 32.83 -15.31 2.76
N MET A 450 32.25 -14.24 2.19
CA MET A 450 31.98 -12.98 2.86
C MET A 450 31.17 -13.14 4.15
N VAL A 451 30.04 -13.86 4.12
CA VAL A 451 29.24 -14.11 5.35
C VAL A 451 30.03 -14.93 6.37
N ARG A 452 30.80 -15.94 5.94
CA ARG A 452 31.60 -16.79 6.85
C ARG A 452 32.74 -16.02 7.50
N GLU A 453 33.43 -15.18 6.74
CA GLU A 453 34.52 -14.32 7.23
C GLU A 453 33.98 -13.29 8.22
N ALA A 454 32.87 -12.63 7.90
CA ALA A 454 32.21 -11.69 8.81
C ALA A 454 31.73 -12.37 10.10
N ARG A 455 31.14 -13.56 10.01
CA ARG A 455 30.79 -14.35 11.21
C ARG A 455 32.00 -14.67 12.07
N THR A 456 33.12 -15.04 11.44
CA THR A 456 34.35 -15.36 12.14
C THR A 456 34.92 -14.11 12.82
N ALA A 457 34.98 -12.98 12.12
CA ALA A 457 35.43 -11.71 12.67
C ALA A 457 34.57 -11.24 13.84
N ARG A 458 33.24 -11.24 13.69
CA ARG A 458 32.28 -10.84 14.72
C ARG A 458 32.24 -11.79 15.93
N ALA A 459 32.65 -13.05 15.73
CA ALA A 459 32.78 -14.01 16.81
C ALA A 459 34.08 -13.84 17.62
N GLN A 460 35.06 -13.05 17.16
CA GLN A 460 36.28 -12.82 17.92
C GLN A 460 35.98 -11.94 19.15
N PRO A 461 36.55 -12.28 20.32
CA PRO A 461 36.43 -11.43 21.49
C PRO A 461 37.21 -10.13 21.25
N GLU A 462 36.54 -8.98 21.31
CA GLU A 462 37.26 -7.71 21.31
C GLU A 462 38.23 -7.67 22.51
N PRO A 463 39.50 -7.27 22.31
CA PRO A 463 40.47 -7.16 23.39
C PRO A 463 40.01 -6.11 24.39
N ARG A 464 39.63 -6.53 25.60
CA ARG A 464 39.16 -5.65 26.68
C ARG A 464 40.15 -4.51 26.96
N PRO A 465 39.84 -3.24 26.69
CA PRO A 465 40.49 -2.13 27.37
C PRO A 465 39.67 -1.83 28.64
N GLY A 466 40.37 -1.45 29.70
CA GLY A 466 39.80 -1.25 31.03
C GLY A 466 38.62 -0.26 31.05
N PHE A 467 37.67 -0.58 31.92
CA PHE A 467 36.75 0.32 32.64
C PHE A 467 35.71 1.17 31.88
N TYR A 468 34.45 1.01 32.33
CA TYR A 468 33.27 1.87 32.22
C TYR A 468 32.86 2.44 30.85
N SER A 469 31.99 1.72 30.14
CA SER A 469 30.99 2.34 29.24
C SER A 469 29.73 1.49 29.19
N TYR A 470 28.56 2.14 29.25
CA TYR A 470 27.22 1.54 29.19
C TYR A 470 26.82 1.06 27.78
N ALA A 471 27.80 0.68 26.95
CA ALA A 471 27.61 0.26 25.57
C ALA A 471 28.72 -0.74 25.18
N ARG A 472 28.74 -1.92 25.81
CA ARG A 472 29.61 -3.01 25.39
C ARG A 472 28.77 -4.10 24.75
N ASP A 473 29.06 -4.35 23.48
CA ASP A 473 28.57 -5.51 22.77
C ASP A 473 28.98 -6.79 23.54
N TYR A 474 28.00 -7.60 23.97
CA TYR A 474 28.23 -8.84 24.72
C TYR A 474 27.48 -9.99 24.06
N ARG A 475 28.04 -11.21 24.10
CA ARG A 475 27.45 -12.39 23.42
C ARG A 475 26.87 -13.41 24.41
N PRO A 476 25.65 -13.19 24.93
CA PRO A 476 25.09 -13.98 26.02
C PRO A 476 24.70 -15.41 25.66
N LEU A 477 24.54 -15.69 24.36
CA LEU A 477 24.17 -17.02 23.84
C LEU A 477 25.38 -17.78 23.27
N SER A 478 26.60 -17.36 23.61
CA SER A 478 27.81 -18.11 23.24
C SER A 478 27.81 -19.49 23.91
N PRO A 479 28.42 -20.52 23.28
CA PRO A 479 28.54 -21.84 23.89
C PRO A 479 29.17 -21.78 25.28
N GLY A 480 28.49 -22.37 26.27
CA GLY A 480 28.95 -22.41 27.67
C GLY A 480 28.53 -21.22 28.54
N CYS A 481 27.80 -20.23 28.01
CA CYS A 481 27.19 -19.18 28.83
C CYS A 481 26.03 -19.71 29.70
N MET A 482 25.93 -19.18 30.92
CA MET A 482 24.86 -19.48 31.87
C MET A 482 23.72 -18.46 31.76
N PRO A 483 22.46 -18.85 32.03
CA PRO A 483 21.35 -17.90 32.04
C PRO A 483 21.55 -16.79 33.09
N PRO A 484 21.03 -15.57 32.86
CA PRO A 484 21.09 -14.49 33.85
C PRO A 484 20.34 -14.87 35.14
N ASP A 485 20.84 -14.41 36.29
CA ASP A 485 20.19 -14.60 37.59
C ASP A 485 19.03 -13.61 37.74
N LEU A 486 17.84 -14.04 37.30
CA LEU A 486 16.63 -13.20 37.26
C LEU A 486 15.83 -13.22 38.57
N TYR A 487 15.99 -14.27 39.38
CA TYR A 487 15.35 -14.42 40.67
C TYR A 487 16.24 -15.21 41.63
N ARG A 488 16.47 -14.64 42.82
CA ARG A 488 17.27 -15.22 43.91
C ARG A 488 16.82 -16.61 44.44
N ASN A 489 15.83 -17.27 43.83
CA ASN A 489 15.29 -18.58 44.22
C ASN A 489 14.55 -19.34 43.07
N SER A 490 14.84 -19.09 41.79
CA SER A 490 14.23 -19.89 40.70
C SER A 490 15.11 -21.08 40.31
N ASP A 491 14.52 -22.27 40.32
CA ASP A 491 15.15 -23.59 40.14
C ASP A 491 16.17 -23.71 38.98
N ASP A 492 17.28 -24.39 39.29
CA ASP A 492 18.20 -25.17 38.42
C ASP A 492 19.14 -24.50 37.40
N GLY A 493 19.20 -23.18 37.25
CA GLY A 493 20.19 -22.56 36.34
C GLY A 493 20.04 -22.99 34.88
N LYS A 494 18.82 -23.36 34.46
CA LYS A 494 18.47 -23.78 33.10
C LYS A 494 18.02 -22.59 32.27
N TRP A 495 18.36 -22.61 30.98
CA TRP A 495 17.82 -21.65 30.02
C TRP A 495 16.31 -21.82 29.85
N THR A 496 15.58 -20.71 29.92
CA THR A 496 14.14 -20.63 29.62
C THR A 496 13.91 -19.54 28.58
N ALA A 497 12.77 -19.57 27.89
CA ALA A 497 12.41 -18.52 26.93
C ALA A 497 12.49 -17.12 27.57
N TYR A 498 12.05 -16.98 28.83
CA TYR A 498 12.13 -15.72 29.57
C TYR A 498 13.59 -15.31 29.85
N ALA A 499 14.44 -16.26 30.26
CA ALA A 499 15.86 -16.00 30.52
C ALA A 499 16.61 -15.58 29.25
N VAL A 500 16.33 -16.21 28.10
CA VAL A 500 16.89 -15.81 26.81
C VAL A 500 16.48 -14.38 26.46
N ARG A 501 15.20 -14.04 26.59
CA ARG A 501 14.71 -12.68 26.28
C ARG A 501 15.37 -11.61 27.13
N HIS A 502 15.57 -11.88 28.42
CA HIS A 502 16.28 -10.96 29.31
C HIS A 502 17.78 -10.89 29.00
N ALA A 503 18.37 -11.97 28.50
CA ALA A 503 19.76 -11.95 28.07
C ALA A 503 19.94 -11.11 26.79
N LEU A 504 18.92 -11.04 25.94
CA LEU A 504 18.83 -10.21 24.72
C LEU A 504 18.41 -8.75 25.04
N GLU A 505 19.08 -8.13 26.01
CA GLU A 505 18.95 -6.68 26.28
C GLU A 505 19.80 -5.84 25.31
N PRO A 506 19.56 -4.52 25.20
CA PRO A 506 20.34 -3.65 24.32
C PRO A 506 21.86 -3.79 24.53
N GLY A 507 22.60 -4.03 23.45
CA GLY A 507 24.02 -4.39 23.45
C GLY A 507 24.29 -5.89 23.34
N ALA A 508 23.29 -6.77 23.45
CA ALA A 508 23.47 -8.19 23.19
C ALA A 508 23.76 -8.44 21.69
N VAL A 509 24.76 -9.25 21.40
CA VAL A 509 25.15 -9.67 20.04
C VAL A 509 24.91 -11.15 19.88
N PHE A 510 24.31 -11.53 18.76
CA PHE A 510 24.18 -12.92 18.32
C PHE A 510 24.89 -13.09 16.98
N VAL A 511 25.72 -14.13 16.86
CA VAL A 511 26.48 -14.46 15.64
C VAL A 511 26.09 -15.84 15.14
N TYR A 512 25.58 -15.89 13.91
CA TYR A 512 25.14 -17.15 13.29
C TYR A 512 26.30 -18.13 13.10
N GLY A 513 26.09 -19.38 13.51
CA GLY A 513 27.10 -20.44 13.42
C GLY A 513 28.19 -20.41 14.49
N ALA A 514 28.17 -19.41 15.38
CA ALA A 514 29.05 -19.33 16.55
C ALA A 514 28.28 -19.39 17.88
N ASP A 515 27.08 -18.80 17.94
CA ASP A 515 26.20 -18.81 19.11
C ASP A 515 25.12 -19.90 19.02
N ASP A 516 24.50 -20.24 20.17
CA ASP A 516 23.49 -21.29 20.27
C ASP A 516 22.14 -20.86 19.66
N LEU A 517 21.90 -21.33 18.44
CA LEU A 517 20.66 -21.06 17.70
C LEU A 517 19.41 -21.65 18.36
N ALA A 518 19.53 -22.77 19.09
CA ALA A 518 18.40 -23.39 19.75
C ALA A 518 17.92 -22.52 20.92
N LEU A 519 18.85 -21.89 21.65
CA LEU A 519 18.52 -20.89 22.67
C LEU A 519 17.85 -19.67 22.06
N LEU A 520 18.38 -19.12 20.96
CA LEU A 520 17.76 -17.98 20.29
C LEU A 520 16.33 -18.28 19.82
N SER A 521 16.12 -19.44 19.19
CA SER A 521 14.79 -19.88 18.71
C SER A 521 13.80 -20.12 19.86
N MET A 522 14.30 -20.48 21.06
CA MET A 522 13.49 -20.62 22.27
C MET A 522 13.02 -19.25 22.80
N GLY A 523 13.89 -18.23 22.75
CA GLY A 523 13.57 -16.88 23.20
C GLY A 523 12.59 -16.17 22.26
N VAL A 524 12.76 -16.34 20.95
CA VAL A 524 12.00 -15.64 19.91
C VAL A 524 11.34 -16.64 18.94
N PRO A 525 10.38 -17.46 19.40
CA PRO A 525 9.72 -18.48 18.55
C PRO A 525 8.76 -17.86 17.52
N GLU A 526 8.36 -18.64 16.50
CA GLU A 526 7.43 -18.21 15.44
C GLU A 526 6.10 -17.64 15.95
N ASP A 527 5.55 -18.20 17.03
CA ASP A 527 4.28 -17.75 17.62
C ASP A 527 4.46 -16.63 18.68
N SER A 528 5.65 -16.04 18.77
CA SER A 528 5.95 -15.01 19.76
C SER A 528 5.21 -13.71 19.45
N ARG A 529 4.51 -13.16 20.46
CA ARG A 529 4.03 -11.77 20.42
C ARG A 529 5.11 -10.74 20.81
N TRP A 530 6.31 -11.22 21.11
CA TRP A 530 7.43 -10.42 21.58
C TRP A 530 8.50 -10.37 20.50
N GLY A 531 8.93 -9.17 20.13
CA GLY A 531 10.00 -8.91 19.17
C GLY A 531 11.17 -8.19 19.82
N VAL A 532 12.35 -8.35 19.22
CA VAL A 532 13.61 -7.73 19.66
C VAL A 532 13.97 -6.64 18.67
N ARG A 533 14.11 -5.39 19.12
CA ARG A 533 14.68 -4.36 18.26
C ARG A 533 16.16 -4.65 18.06
N ALA A 534 16.59 -4.79 16.82
CA ALA A 534 17.96 -5.17 16.49
C ALA A 534 18.45 -4.51 15.21
N ARG A 535 19.77 -4.34 15.12
CA ARG A 535 20.50 -4.09 13.87
C ARG A 535 21.04 -5.42 13.38
N ILE A 536 20.49 -5.92 12.27
CA ILE A 536 20.92 -7.17 11.63
C ILE A 536 22.01 -6.85 10.60
N GLU A 537 23.03 -7.71 10.51
CA GLU A 537 24.02 -7.65 9.42
C GLU A 537 23.70 -8.77 8.44
N VAL A 538 23.32 -8.38 7.22
CA VAL A 538 22.78 -9.27 6.19
C VAL A 538 23.48 -9.09 4.85
N GLU A 539 23.72 -10.20 4.15
CA GLU A 539 24.17 -10.20 2.76
C GLU A 539 23.00 -9.87 1.82
N LEU A 540 22.98 -8.67 1.28
CA LEU A 540 22.11 -8.27 0.19
C LEU A 540 22.73 -8.72 -1.14
N GLN A 541 21.91 -9.05 -2.14
CA GLN A 541 22.36 -9.51 -3.47
C GLN A 541 22.39 -8.39 -4.51
N THR A 542 21.89 -7.21 -4.14
CA THR A 542 21.75 -6.05 -5.01
C THR A 542 22.33 -4.81 -4.33
N GLU A 543 22.70 -3.78 -5.09
CA GLU A 543 23.23 -2.50 -4.57
C GLU A 543 22.28 -1.82 -3.57
N CYS A 544 22.83 -1.01 -2.66
CA CYS A 544 22.07 -0.16 -1.74
C CYS A 544 22.68 1.24 -1.70
N PRO A 545 22.01 2.26 -1.14
CA PRO A 545 22.54 3.63 -1.12
C PRO A 545 23.93 3.79 -0.49
N SER A 546 24.39 2.80 0.29
CA SER A 546 25.68 2.81 0.99
C SER A 546 26.75 1.92 0.35
N HIS A 547 26.42 1.10 -0.65
CA HIS A 547 27.34 0.13 -1.24
C HIS A 547 27.14 0.01 -2.75
N ASP A 548 28.26 -0.13 -3.48
CA ASP A 548 28.30 -0.28 -4.93
C ASP A 548 27.64 -1.58 -5.43
N ASP A 549 27.60 -1.74 -6.76
CA ASP A 549 26.99 -2.88 -7.46
C ASP A 549 27.43 -4.26 -6.96
N GLY A 550 26.44 -5.12 -6.72
CA GLY A 550 26.61 -6.55 -6.42
C GLY A 550 26.37 -6.95 -4.96
N PRO A 551 26.65 -8.23 -4.62
CA PRO A 551 26.43 -8.74 -3.27
C PRO A 551 27.35 -8.08 -2.23
N HIS A 552 26.78 -7.63 -1.13
CA HIS A 552 27.51 -6.93 -0.06
C HIS A 552 26.84 -7.16 1.30
N LEU A 553 27.57 -6.89 2.39
CA LEU A 553 27.01 -6.91 3.75
C LEU A 553 26.45 -5.53 4.08
N CYS A 554 25.24 -5.50 4.62
CA CYS A 554 24.57 -4.28 5.03
C CYS A 554 23.98 -4.45 6.44
N ASP A 555 24.11 -3.40 7.23
CA ASP A 555 23.44 -3.29 8.52
C ASP A 555 22.03 -2.69 8.33
N VAL A 556 21.01 -3.41 8.78
CA VAL A 556 19.61 -2.97 8.70
C VAL A 556 18.99 -2.98 10.09
N GLU A 557 18.42 -1.85 10.51
CA GLU A 557 17.70 -1.72 11.78
C GLU A 557 16.23 -2.12 11.63
N GLY A 558 15.65 -2.66 12.69
CA GLY A 558 14.27 -3.13 12.69
C GLY A 558 13.95 -4.01 13.89
N VAL A 559 12.94 -4.89 13.73
CA VAL A 559 12.46 -5.78 14.78
C VAL A 559 12.55 -7.23 14.33
N VAL A 560 13.30 -8.04 15.07
CA VAL A 560 13.30 -9.50 14.94
C VAL A 560 12.04 -10.03 15.62
N THR A 561 11.13 -10.59 14.84
CA THR A 561 9.82 -11.07 15.33
C THR A 561 9.80 -12.56 15.60
N ALA A 562 10.61 -13.33 14.87
CA ALA A 562 10.74 -14.77 15.06
C ALA A 562 12.07 -15.31 14.52
N VAL A 563 12.55 -16.40 15.11
CA VAL A 563 13.66 -17.21 14.61
C VAL A 563 13.20 -18.66 14.51
N ARG A 564 13.21 -19.20 13.30
CA ARG A 564 12.81 -20.57 13.01
C ARG A 564 13.88 -21.56 13.45
N SER A 565 13.50 -22.81 13.69
CA SER A 565 14.44 -23.87 14.09
C SER A 565 15.53 -24.16 13.04
N ASN A 566 15.29 -23.87 11.76
CA ASN A 566 16.28 -23.94 10.69
C ASN A 566 17.18 -22.69 10.60
N GLY A 567 17.00 -21.73 11.51
CA GLY A 567 17.74 -20.48 11.61
C GLY A 567 17.21 -19.32 10.76
N ALA A 568 16.17 -19.52 9.95
CA ALA A 568 15.58 -18.41 9.21
C ALA A 568 15.02 -17.36 10.18
N LEU A 569 15.30 -16.10 9.92
CA LEU A 569 14.95 -14.98 10.78
C LEU A 569 13.81 -14.19 10.14
N THR A 570 12.72 -14.00 10.89
CA THR A 570 11.61 -13.13 10.49
C THR A 570 11.88 -11.73 11.05
N PHE A 571 11.99 -10.75 10.17
CA PHE A 571 12.44 -9.39 10.48
C PHE A 571 11.50 -8.36 9.90
N THR A 572 11.16 -7.34 10.66
CA THR A 572 10.44 -6.15 10.17
C THR A 572 11.44 -5.00 10.12
N PRO A 573 11.96 -4.62 8.94
CA PRO A 573 12.86 -3.47 8.82
C PRO A 573 12.20 -2.19 9.32
N GLU A 574 12.98 -1.29 9.90
CA GLU A 574 12.50 0.01 10.33
C GLU A 574 11.90 0.79 9.16
N GLY A 575 10.75 1.44 9.39
CA GLY A 575 10.00 2.13 8.35
C GLY A 575 9.21 1.21 7.41
N LEU A 576 9.18 -0.10 7.63
CA LEU A 576 8.30 -1.05 6.92
C LEU A 576 7.27 -1.68 7.87
N ARG A 577 6.11 -2.05 7.34
CA ARG A 577 5.08 -2.80 8.11
C ARG A 577 5.19 -4.31 7.98
N ASN A 578 5.62 -4.76 6.81
CA ASN A 578 5.64 -6.18 6.50
C ASN A 578 6.95 -6.81 6.94
N SER A 579 6.87 -7.97 7.58
CA SER A 579 8.04 -8.77 7.90
C SER A 579 8.54 -9.54 6.69
N VAL A 580 9.86 -9.70 6.60
CA VAL A 580 10.56 -10.53 5.61
C VAL A 580 11.20 -11.73 6.30
N THR A 581 11.27 -12.88 5.62
CA THR A 581 11.93 -14.07 6.16
C THR A 581 13.28 -14.25 5.49
N ILE A 582 14.36 -13.99 6.24
CA ILE A 582 15.73 -14.06 5.74
C ILE A 582 16.31 -15.43 6.10
N PRO A 583 16.75 -16.25 5.12
CA PRO A 583 17.38 -17.53 5.41
C PRO A 583 18.70 -17.33 6.18
N ALA A 584 18.98 -18.25 7.11
CA ALA A 584 20.19 -18.21 7.94
C ALA A 584 21.48 -18.03 7.13
N ALA A 585 21.54 -18.51 5.89
CA ALA A 585 22.72 -18.44 5.04
C ALA A 585 23.17 -17.01 4.70
N TYR A 586 22.26 -16.04 4.73
CA TYR A 586 22.52 -14.64 4.38
C TYR A 586 22.83 -13.77 5.60
N ILE A 587 22.63 -14.29 6.81
CA ILE A 587 22.73 -13.50 8.05
C ILE A 587 24.10 -13.71 8.68
N VAL A 588 24.80 -12.63 8.99
CA VAL A 588 26.03 -12.71 9.80
C VAL A 588 25.66 -12.82 11.27
N GLY A 589 24.81 -11.91 11.75
CA GLY A 589 24.41 -11.80 13.13
C GLY A 589 23.51 -10.59 13.34
N PHE A 590 23.22 -10.28 14.60
CA PHE A 590 22.54 -9.04 14.95
C PHE A 590 22.98 -8.51 16.30
N THR A 591 22.85 -7.19 16.50
CA THR A 591 23.03 -6.52 17.79
C THR A 591 21.69 -5.97 18.24
N VAL A 592 21.28 -6.25 19.47
CA VAL A 592 20.08 -5.71 20.07
C VAL A 592 20.28 -4.22 20.35
N ILE A 593 19.32 -3.40 19.95
CA ILE A 593 19.35 -1.94 20.08
C ILE A 593 18.15 -1.44 20.90
N ARG A 594 18.17 -0.18 21.31
CA ARG A 594 17.16 0.42 22.20
C ARG A 594 15.86 0.78 21.51
#